data_AF-A0A7Y6CCA5-F1
#
_entry.id   AF-A0A7Y6CCA5-F1
#
_cell.length_a   1.000
_cell.length_b   1.000
_cell.length_c   1.000
_cell.angle_alpha   90.00
_cell.angle_beta   90.00
_cell.angle_gamma   90.00
#
_symmetry.space_group_name_H-M   'P 1'
#
loop_
_entity.id
_entity.type
_entity.pdbx_description
1 polymer ?
#
loop_
_entity_poly.entity_id
_entity_poly.type
_entity_poly.pdbx_seq_one_letter_code
_entity_poly.pdbx_strand_id
1 'polypeptide(L)'
;MAALYASDMPNRFRAGSVKATQVAAWIVQGAERLGAEELRQQAVFSYGQRLMEMGARVPVHAQAAHERRFPRAGRLDQAERAAAGSTVWARLSASALARNADAEVEGGCPCGGRGWIAMPPLPEAPDAMTCPVHGREATRRHAAGQAVSA
;
A
#
# COMPACT_ATOMS: atom_id res chain seq x y z
N MET A 1 7.51 -3.50 4.57
CA MET A 1 6.82 -4.79 4.37
C MET A 1 7.43 -5.56 3.21
N ALA A 2 7.39 -5.07 1.96
CA ALA A 2 7.81 -5.81 0.76
C ALA A 2 9.20 -6.45 0.85
N ALA A 3 10.21 -5.69 1.29
CA ALA A 3 11.55 -6.22 1.56
C ALA A 3 11.53 -7.38 2.59
N LEU A 4 10.85 -7.20 3.73
CA LEU A 4 10.72 -8.25 4.74
C LEU A 4 10.00 -9.49 4.19
N TYR A 5 9.00 -9.31 3.33
CA TYR A 5 8.30 -10.41 2.67
C TYR A 5 9.24 -11.25 1.79
N ALA A 6 10.13 -10.61 1.03
CA ALA A 6 11.09 -11.26 0.14
C ALA A 6 12.38 -11.78 0.83
N SER A 7 12.62 -11.38 2.08
CA SER A 7 13.80 -11.76 2.86
C SER A 7 13.74 -13.20 3.40
N ASP A 8 14.74 -13.62 4.17
CA ASP A 8 14.71 -14.86 4.95
C ASP A 8 14.00 -14.72 6.30
N MET A 9 13.27 -13.61 6.53
CA MET A 9 12.42 -13.48 7.71
C MET A 9 11.54 -14.74 7.85
N PRO A 10 11.51 -15.38 9.05
CA PRO A 10 10.72 -16.58 9.24
C PRO A 10 9.23 -16.28 9.10
N ASN A 11 8.45 -17.28 8.68
CA ASN A 11 7.00 -17.13 8.47
C ASN A 11 6.25 -16.78 9.76
N ARG A 12 6.81 -17.10 10.94
CA ARG A 12 6.24 -16.82 12.25
C ARG A 12 7.35 -16.56 13.25
N PHE A 13 7.20 -15.51 14.06
CA PHE A 13 8.00 -15.29 15.26
C PHE A 13 7.22 -14.42 16.26
N ARG A 14 7.59 -14.47 17.55
CA ARG A 14 6.93 -13.65 18.57
C ARG A 14 7.43 -12.21 18.49
N ALA A 15 6.54 -11.23 18.61
CA ALA A 15 6.94 -9.83 18.74
C ALA A 15 7.89 -9.68 19.95
N GLY A 16 8.98 -8.91 19.78
CA GLY A 16 10.02 -8.75 20.79
C GLY A 16 11.06 -9.88 20.90
N SER A 17 10.85 -11.02 20.23
CA SER A 17 11.84 -12.13 20.22
C SER A 17 13.01 -11.91 19.25
N VAL A 18 12.92 -10.91 18.38
CA VAL A 18 13.91 -10.58 17.35
C VAL A 18 14.47 -9.19 17.61
N LYS A 19 15.79 -9.04 17.52
CA LYS A 19 16.46 -7.75 17.69
C LYS A 19 16.22 -6.83 16.49
N ALA A 20 16.19 -5.52 16.71
CA ALA A 20 16.01 -4.53 15.64
C ALA A 20 17.07 -4.66 14.53
N THR A 21 18.33 -4.98 14.89
CA THR A 21 19.41 -5.20 13.92
C THR A 21 19.17 -6.39 13.00
N GLN A 22 18.52 -7.44 13.49
CA GLN A 22 18.15 -8.60 12.68
C GLN A 22 17.01 -8.28 11.71
N VAL A 23 16.02 -7.49 12.15
CA VAL A 23 14.97 -6.98 11.26
C VAL A 23 15.57 -6.09 10.16
N ALA A 24 16.53 -5.22 10.52
CA ALA A 24 17.23 -4.38 9.55
C ALA A 24 18.02 -5.22 8.53
N ALA A 25 18.71 -6.28 8.97
CA ALA A 25 19.41 -7.20 8.07
C ALA A 25 18.46 -7.87 7.07
N TRP A 26 17.28 -8.32 7.52
CA TRP A 26 16.25 -8.85 6.62
C TRP A 26 15.70 -7.81 5.65
N ILE A 27 15.53 -6.55 6.07
CA ILE A 27 15.13 -5.46 5.18
C ILE A 27 16.17 -5.26 4.07
N VAL A 28 17.45 -5.20 4.42
CA VAL A 28 18.54 -5.03 3.42
C VAL A 28 18.55 -6.21 2.46
N GLN A 29 18.56 -7.44 2.98
CA GLN A 29 18.54 -8.66 2.17
C GLN A 29 17.35 -8.70 1.21
N GLY A 30 16.16 -8.35 1.70
CA GLY A 30 14.95 -8.31 0.89
C GLY A 30 14.99 -7.24 -0.20
N ALA A 31 15.54 -6.07 0.12
CA ALA A 31 15.72 -4.98 -0.83
C ALA A 31 16.73 -5.35 -1.93
N GLU A 32 17.82 -6.03 -1.59
CA GLU A 32 18.80 -6.54 -2.54
C GLU A 32 18.20 -7.59 -3.48
N ARG A 33 17.37 -8.50 -2.94
CA ARG A 33 16.70 -9.55 -3.74
C ARG A 33 15.67 -9.01 -4.72
N LEU A 34 14.86 -8.03 -4.29
CA LEU A 34 13.83 -7.44 -5.15
C LEU A 34 14.43 -6.43 -6.13
N GLY A 35 15.47 -5.71 -5.72
CA GLY A 35 15.91 -4.50 -6.39
C GLY A 35 15.03 -3.30 -6.07
N ALA A 36 15.56 -2.10 -6.32
CA ALA A 36 14.95 -0.84 -5.91
C ALA A 36 13.65 -0.50 -6.65
N GLU A 37 13.49 -0.94 -7.89
CA GLU A 37 12.30 -0.66 -8.69
C GLU A 37 11.11 -1.51 -8.24
N GLU A 38 11.29 -2.82 -8.19
CA GLU A 38 10.26 -3.75 -7.70
C GLU A 38 9.87 -3.42 -6.26
N LEU A 39 10.85 -3.13 -5.37
CA LEU A 39 10.56 -2.75 -4.00
C LEU A 39 9.66 -1.50 -3.92
N ARG A 40 9.92 -0.49 -4.77
CA ARG A 40 9.10 0.72 -4.83
C ARG A 40 7.70 0.40 -5.35
N GLN A 41 7.60 -0.38 -6.43
CA GLN A 41 6.31 -0.76 -7.01
C GLN A 41 5.45 -1.55 -6.01
N GLN A 42 6.04 -2.55 -5.34
CA GLN A 42 5.35 -3.34 -4.31
C GLN A 42 4.89 -2.47 -3.14
N ALA A 43 5.70 -1.50 -2.71
CA ALA A 43 5.34 -0.61 -1.62
C ALA A 43 4.14 0.29 -2.00
N VAL A 44 4.13 0.83 -3.21
CA VAL A 44 3.04 1.67 -3.73
C VAL A 44 1.74 0.86 -3.81
N PHE A 45 1.76 -0.32 -4.43
CA PHE A 45 0.57 -1.15 -4.59
C PHE A 45 0.03 -1.70 -3.27
N SER A 46 0.91 -2.14 -2.37
CA SER A 46 0.49 -2.59 -1.04
C SER A 46 -0.15 -1.45 -0.23
N TYR A 47 0.40 -0.24 -0.32
CA TYR A 47 -0.17 0.91 0.37
C TYR A 47 -1.52 1.33 -0.24
N GLY A 48 -1.65 1.34 -1.57
CA GLY A 48 -2.92 1.59 -2.25
C GLY A 48 -4.00 0.56 -1.89
N GLN A 49 -3.65 -0.73 -1.85
CA GLN A 49 -4.53 -1.80 -1.37
C GLN A 49 -4.98 -1.53 0.08
N ARG A 50 -4.06 -1.15 0.98
CA ARG A 50 -4.39 -0.85 2.38
C ARG A 50 -5.38 0.32 2.51
N LEU A 51 -5.20 1.37 1.72
CA LEU A 51 -6.13 2.51 1.70
C LEU A 51 -7.54 2.09 1.24
N MET A 52 -7.61 1.16 0.29
CA MET A 52 -8.87 0.61 -0.23
C MET A 52 -9.58 -0.29 0.79
N GLU A 53 -8.83 -1.10 1.53
CA GLU A 53 -9.34 -1.88 2.66
C GLU A 53 -9.94 -0.98 3.75
N MET A 54 -9.22 0.10 4.12
CA MET A 54 -9.72 1.07 5.09
C MET A 54 -10.98 1.80 4.61
N GLY A 55 -11.11 2.00 3.29
CA GLY A 55 -12.32 2.52 2.67
C GLY A 55 -13.44 1.48 2.47
N ALA A 56 -13.25 0.22 2.88
CA ALA A 56 -14.18 -0.90 2.67
C ALA A 56 -14.59 -1.10 1.19
N ARG A 57 -13.65 -0.87 0.27
CA ARG A 57 -13.89 -0.85 -1.18
C ARG A 57 -12.69 -1.40 -1.93
N VAL A 58 -12.47 -2.72 -1.83
CA VAL A 58 -11.45 -3.41 -2.64
C VAL A 58 -12.12 -4.06 -3.86
N PRO A 59 -11.86 -3.58 -5.10
CA PRO A 59 -12.30 -4.23 -6.32
C PRO A 59 -11.72 -5.64 -6.43
N VAL A 60 -12.50 -6.56 -6.98
CA VAL A 60 -12.10 -7.97 -7.13
C VAL A 60 -10.79 -8.11 -7.91
N HIS A 61 -10.59 -7.30 -8.96
CA HIS A 61 -9.35 -7.35 -9.76
C HIS A 61 -8.12 -6.87 -8.98
N ALA A 62 -8.29 -5.85 -8.13
CA ALA A 62 -7.23 -5.32 -7.27
C ALA A 62 -6.87 -6.34 -6.17
N GLN A 63 -7.88 -6.96 -5.55
CA GLN A 63 -7.69 -8.04 -4.59
C GLN A 63 -6.94 -9.21 -5.23
N ALA A 64 -7.38 -9.66 -6.41
CA ALA A 64 -6.73 -10.77 -7.11
C ALA A 64 -5.29 -10.44 -7.52
N ALA A 65 -5.00 -9.19 -7.90
CA ALA A 65 -3.63 -8.75 -8.17
C ALA A 65 -2.76 -8.77 -6.92
N HIS A 66 -3.28 -8.25 -5.81
CA HIS A 66 -2.60 -8.27 -4.51
C HIS A 66 -2.28 -9.70 -4.05
N GLU A 67 -3.23 -10.63 -4.17
CA GLU A 67 -3.05 -12.04 -3.82
C GLU A 67 -2.03 -12.75 -4.71
N ARG A 68 -1.96 -12.43 -6.01
CA ARG A 68 -0.92 -12.96 -6.90
C ARG A 68 0.48 -12.48 -6.49
N ARG A 69 0.60 -11.23 -6.05
CA ARG A 69 1.88 -10.63 -5.62
C ARG A 69 2.29 -11.13 -4.23
N PHE A 70 1.33 -11.36 -3.34
CA PHE A 70 1.55 -11.81 -1.97
C PHE A 70 0.77 -13.10 -1.65
N PRO A 71 1.11 -14.24 -2.30
CA PRO A 71 0.32 -15.48 -2.20
C PRO A 71 0.31 -16.11 -0.80
N ARG A 72 1.23 -15.70 0.08
CA ARG A 72 1.34 -16.17 1.47
C ARG A 72 0.85 -15.11 2.45
N ALA A 73 -0.46 -15.01 2.67
CA ALA A 73 -1.09 -14.01 3.54
C ALA A 73 -0.47 -13.97 4.96
N GLY A 74 -0.27 -15.11 5.62
CA GLY A 74 0.34 -15.12 6.96
C GLY A 74 1.78 -14.57 7.01
N ARG A 75 2.53 -14.68 5.91
CA ARG A 75 3.87 -14.10 5.78
C ARG A 75 3.81 -12.60 5.53
N LEU A 76 2.81 -12.16 4.76
CA LEU A 76 2.52 -10.74 4.53
C LEU A 76 2.18 -10.06 5.86
N ASP A 77 1.24 -10.60 6.62
CA ASP A 77 0.87 -10.11 7.95
C ASP A 77 2.08 -9.99 8.88
N GLN A 78 2.95 -11.01 8.88
CA GLN A 78 4.15 -11.01 9.70
C GLN A 78 5.14 -9.90 9.26
N ALA A 79 5.29 -9.70 7.95
CA ALA A 79 6.15 -8.66 7.38
C ALA A 79 5.60 -7.25 7.64
N GLU A 80 4.29 -7.08 7.65
CA GLU A 80 3.62 -5.84 8.01
C GLU A 80 3.81 -5.49 9.48
N ARG A 81 3.54 -6.44 10.38
CA ARG A 81 3.75 -6.25 11.83
C ARG A 81 5.20 -5.91 12.15
N ALA A 82 6.15 -6.62 11.52
CA ALA A 82 7.58 -6.37 11.68
C ALA A 82 7.99 -4.99 11.14
N ALA A 83 7.48 -4.60 9.96
CA ALA A 83 7.71 -3.28 9.40
C ALA A 83 7.17 -2.18 10.32
N ALA A 84 5.90 -2.27 10.73
CA ALA A 84 5.25 -1.30 11.59
C ALA A 84 6.00 -1.12 12.92
N GLY A 85 6.42 -2.22 13.56
CA GLY A 85 7.22 -2.18 14.78
C GLY A 85 8.60 -1.55 14.61
N SER A 86 9.21 -1.68 13.42
CA SER A 86 10.51 -1.08 13.11
C SER A 86 10.45 0.41 12.75
N THR A 87 9.31 0.91 12.28
CA THR A 87 9.14 2.29 11.80
C THR A 87 8.27 3.16 12.70
N VAL A 88 7.74 2.63 13.81
CA VAL A 88 6.80 3.36 14.69
C VAL A 88 7.36 4.69 15.23
N TRP A 89 8.69 4.78 15.40
CA TRP A 89 9.38 5.99 15.87
C TRP A 89 10.05 6.79 14.74
N ALA A 90 9.95 6.32 13.49
CA ALA A 90 10.57 6.99 12.37
C ALA A 90 9.76 8.24 12.00
N ARG A 91 10.41 9.41 12.03
CA ARG A 91 9.84 10.63 11.44
C ARG A 91 9.91 10.52 9.92
N LEU A 92 8.75 10.54 9.27
CA LEU A 92 8.69 10.59 7.80
C LEU A 92 9.08 11.99 7.32
N SER A 93 9.96 12.05 6.31
CA SER A 93 10.25 13.30 5.61
C SER A 93 9.03 13.78 4.83
N ALA A 94 8.99 15.08 4.51
CA ALA A 94 7.96 15.62 3.62
C ALA A 94 7.93 14.88 2.26
N SER A 95 9.09 14.50 1.73
CA SER A 95 9.18 13.70 0.50
C SER A 95 8.62 12.29 0.66
N ALA A 96 8.75 11.66 1.82
CA ALA A 96 8.14 10.36 2.10
C ALA A 96 6.62 10.46 2.21
N LEU A 97 6.12 11.53 2.85
CA LEU A 97 4.69 11.80 2.93
C LEU A 97 4.08 12.10 1.56
N ALA A 98 4.76 12.87 0.72
CA ALA A 98 4.32 13.16 -0.64
C ALA A 98 4.18 11.87 -1.47
N ARG A 99 5.16 10.96 -1.39
CA ARG A 99 5.07 9.65 -2.07
C ARG A 99 3.89 8.81 -1.60
N ASN A 100 3.52 8.89 -0.32
CA ASN A 100 2.33 8.19 0.17
C ASN A 100 1.03 8.79 -0.39
N ALA A 101 0.99 10.07 -0.76
CA ALA A 101 -0.20 10.70 -1.33
C ALA A 101 -0.49 10.30 -2.79
N ASP A 102 0.50 9.71 -3.47
CA ASP A 102 0.46 9.22 -4.85
C ASP A 102 0.45 7.67 -4.89
N ALA A 103 -0.31 7.04 -3.99
CA ALA A 103 -0.45 5.58 -4.01
C ALA A 103 -1.14 5.11 -5.31
N GLU A 104 -0.85 3.88 -5.71
CA GLU A 104 -1.50 3.23 -6.86
C GLU A 104 -2.12 1.90 -6.43
N VAL A 105 -3.12 1.46 -7.19
CA VAL A 105 -3.75 0.16 -6.98
C VAL A 105 -3.40 -0.71 -8.18
N GLU A 106 -2.88 -1.90 -7.89
CA GLU A 106 -2.54 -2.86 -8.94
C GLU A 106 -3.80 -3.30 -9.70
N GLY A 107 -3.75 -3.27 -11.04
CA GLY A 107 -4.94 -3.47 -11.88
C GLY A 107 -5.82 -2.22 -12.03
N GLY A 108 -5.38 -1.07 -11.52
CA GLY A 108 -6.01 0.23 -11.75
C GLY A 108 -6.92 0.69 -10.62
N CYS A 109 -6.85 1.98 -10.33
CA CYS A 109 -7.65 2.64 -9.30
C CYS A 109 -9.14 2.68 -9.70
N PRO A 110 -10.09 2.31 -8.81
CA PRO A 110 -11.52 2.30 -9.13
C PRO A 110 -12.09 3.69 -9.48
N CYS A 111 -11.40 4.78 -9.11
CA CYS A 111 -11.83 6.12 -9.48
C CYS A 111 -11.61 6.41 -10.97
N GLY A 112 -10.79 5.61 -11.68
CA GLY A 112 -10.49 5.82 -13.10
C GLY A 112 -9.93 7.21 -13.40
N GLY A 113 -9.19 7.80 -12.46
CA GLY A 113 -8.63 9.15 -12.60
C GLY A 113 -9.61 10.30 -12.33
N ARG A 114 -10.84 10.03 -11.85
CA ARG A 114 -11.82 11.07 -11.46
C ARG A 114 -11.62 11.59 -10.04
N GLY A 115 -10.90 10.86 -9.20
CA GLY A 115 -10.69 11.22 -7.79
C GLY A 115 -11.88 10.89 -6.87
N TRP A 116 -13.01 10.45 -7.43
CA TRP A 116 -14.17 9.99 -6.68
C TRP A 116 -14.69 8.66 -7.23
N ILE A 117 -15.40 7.92 -6.38
CA ILE A 117 -16.00 6.63 -6.68
C ILE A 117 -17.51 6.78 -6.50
N ALA A 118 -18.27 6.37 -7.52
CA ALA A 118 -19.73 6.32 -7.44
C ALA A 118 -20.15 5.26 -6.40
N MET A 119 -21.10 5.61 -5.55
CA MET A 119 -21.65 4.72 -4.55
C MET A 119 -22.98 4.16 -5.04
N PRO A 120 -23.29 2.89 -4.73
CA PRO A 120 -24.63 2.36 -4.99
C PRO A 120 -25.65 3.24 -4.25
N PRO A 121 -26.81 3.52 -4.87
CA PRO A 121 -27.82 4.38 -4.26
C PRO A 121 -28.40 3.67 -3.03
N LEU A 122 -27.97 4.11 -1.84
CA LEU A 122 -28.50 3.67 -0.56
C LEU A 122 -29.23 4.85 0.08
N PRO A 123 -30.39 4.64 0.73
CA PRO A 123 -31.07 5.69 1.48
C PRO A 123 -30.11 6.31 2.50
N GLU A 124 -30.05 7.64 2.53
CA GLU A 124 -29.22 8.43 3.46
C GLU A 124 -27.68 8.31 3.28
N ALA A 125 -27.20 7.58 2.26
CA ALA A 125 -25.79 7.54 1.92
C ALA A 125 -25.45 8.55 0.82
N PRO A 126 -24.24 9.14 0.83
CA PRO A 126 -23.77 9.93 -0.31
C PRO A 126 -23.66 9.07 -1.57
N ASP A 127 -24.01 9.66 -2.72
CA ASP A 127 -23.98 9.04 -4.06
C ASP A 127 -22.55 8.89 -4.61
N ALA A 128 -21.59 9.58 -4.00
CA ALA A 128 -20.17 9.46 -4.30
C ALA A 128 -19.31 9.65 -3.05
N MET A 129 -18.11 9.09 -3.09
CA MET A 129 -17.09 9.35 -2.09
C MET A 129 -15.75 9.67 -2.74
N THR A 130 -14.94 10.46 -2.04
CA THR A 130 -13.54 10.68 -2.41
C THR A 130 -12.79 9.35 -2.44
N CYS A 131 -11.98 9.15 -3.48
CA CYS A 131 -11.14 7.96 -3.59
C CYS A 131 -10.12 7.92 -2.46
N PRO A 132 -10.07 6.85 -1.64
CA PRO A 132 -9.19 6.78 -0.47
C PRO A 132 -7.70 6.63 -0.83
N VAL A 133 -7.41 6.27 -2.08
CA VAL A 133 -6.05 6.05 -2.59
C VAL A 133 -5.28 7.35 -2.76
N HIS A 134 -5.98 8.46 -3.03
CA HIS A 134 -5.37 9.73 -3.42
C HIS A 134 -5.49 10.77 -2.31
N GLY A 135 -4.41 11.50 -2.05
CA GLY A 135 -4.46 12.67 -1.19
C GLY A 135 -5.37 13.77 -1.74
N ARG A 136 -5.83 14.70 -0.89
CA ARG A 136 -6.76 15.79 -1.27
C ARG A 136 -6.34 16.56 -2.52
N GLU A 137 -5.05 16.77 -2.72
CA GLU A 137 -4.51 17.50 -3.86
C GLU A 137 -4.51 16.67 -5.15
N ALA A 138 -4.13 15.39 -5.09
CA ALA A 138 -4.29 14.45 -6.19
C ALA A 138 -5.77 14.31 -6.59
N THR A 139 -6.68 14.18 -5.62
CA THR A 139 -8.13 14.18 -5.85
C THR A 139 -8.61 15.44 -6.57
N ARG A 140 -8.12 16.64 -6.18
CA ARG A 140 -8.46 17.89 -6.87
C ARG A 140 -7.95 17.91 -8.32
N ARG A 141 -6.72 17.44 -8.57
CA ARG A 141 -6.16 17.32 -9.94
C ARG A 141 -7.02 16.40 -10.81
N HIS A 142 -7.41 15.25 -10.26
CA HIS A 142 -8.30 14.30 -10.92
C HIS A 142 -9.69 14.90 -11.22
N ALA A 143 -10.28 15.61 -10.25
CA ALA A 143 -11.58 16.28 -10.43
C ALA A 143 -11.52 17.42 -11.46
N ALA A 144 -10.36 18.08 -11.62
CA ALA A 144 -10.12 19.12 -12.61
C ALA A 144 -9.87 18.58 -14.03
N GLY A 145 -9.96 17.27 -14.26
CA GLY A 145 -9.79 16.67 -15.59
C GLY A 145 -8.35 16.69 -16.12
N GLN A 146 -7.35 16.92 -15.26
CA GLN A 146 -5.95 16.83 -15.67
C GLN A 146 -5.56 15.36 -15.81
N ALA A 147 -5.74 14.83 -17.02
CA ALA A 147 -5.17 13.55 -17.43
C ALA A 147 -3.65 13.61 -17.20
N VAL A 148 -3.15 12.80 -16.27
CA VAL A 148 -1.73 12.53 -16.13
C VAL A 148 -1.31 11.86 -17.43
N SER A 149 -0.70 12.66 -18.32
CA SER A 149 -0.07 12.14 -19.53
C SER A 149 1.16 11.34 -19.11
N ALA A 150 1.33 10.21 -19.81
CA ALA A 150 2.43 9.25 -19.65
C ALA A 150 3.82 9.88 -19.77
#